data_AF-A0A7U0AUD0-F1
#
_entry.id   AF-A0A7U0AUD0-F1
#
_cell.length_a   1.000
_cell.length_b   1.000
_cell.length_c   1.000
_cell.angle_alpha   90.00
_cell.angle_beta   90.00
_cell.angle_gamma   90.00
#
_symmetry.space_group_name_H-M   'P 1'
#
loop_
_entity.id
_entity.type
_entity.pdbx_description
1 polymer ?
#
loop_
_entity_poly.entity_id
_entity_poly.type
_entity_poly.pdbx_seq_one_letter_code
_entity_poly.pdbx_strand_id
1 'polypeptide(L)'
;MAPLLPPAPKLVKAFLEYPSLVQLLERRGMYIGDHSRCERKLAQVGYYRLSGYWHSARAFTRVGRDITHHSEFQPQTSFEDVFNFYLFDKCVRQEFISALERIEIYFRTIIAHEIGRENPLAYKDKRLFTRNAFDSNKKGPNYSDWDARHEQMLKESKEDSITSHIRAQKPIPIWVAAEAWDFGTLAKFYSMLKEPFKDKICTRVGVDNRDVLDNWLINLNGIRNRCAHHSRLCNRPSPRTFMLPRNGYFNLLALSQNECEKLFGSIAVIWFLIKKIGPSSNWLFRMADLIDKKPSVPGFFFSSMGFSKDATAFPRDRFTETKAALSAKIPPSEQPMVSLPKEDELLSQLEAMAGIHSPTENSLRFSDRLLSLSCFFEEQEKNQSKT
;
A
#
# COMPACT_ATOMS: atom_id res chain seq x y z
N MET A 1 12.79 -51.25 25.45
CA MET A 1 12.10 -50.28 24.58
C MET A 1 12.42 -50.66 23.14
N ALA A 2 11.43 -51.05 22.34
CA ALA A 2 11.64 -51.32 20.92
C ALA A 2 12.04 -50.01 20.22
N PRO A 3 13.08 -49.99 19.38
CA PRO A 3 13.47 -48.80 18.64
C PRO A 3 12.34 -48.40 17.70
N LEU A 4 11.88 -47.15 17.80
CA LEU A 4 10.91 -46.57 16.87
C LEU A 4 11.50 -46.64 15.47
N LEU A 5 10.85 -47.38 14.57
CA LEU A 5 11.20 -47.43 13.16
C LEU A 5 11.24 -46.00 12.59
N PRO A 6 12.24 -45.66 11.76
CA PRO A 6 12.30 -44.34 11.14
C PRO A 6 11.03 -44.11 10.29
N PRO A 7 10.48 -42.88 10.29
CA PRO A 7 9.30 -42.58 9.49
C PRO A 7 9.58 -42.85 8.01
N ALA A 8 8.62 -43.47 7.33
CA ALA A 8 8.73 -43.79 5.91
C ALA A 8 9.13 -42.55 5.08
N PRO A 9 9.96 -42.73 4.04
CA PRO A 9 10.41 -41.62 3.20
C PRO A 9 9.20 -40.95 2.55
N LYS A 10 9.11 -39.62 2.69
CA LYS A 10 8.06 -38.83 2.05
C LYS A 10 8.28 -38.85 0.54
N LEU A 11 7.38 -39.48 -0.20
CA LEU A 11 7.43 -39.55 -1.66
C LEU A 11 7.18 -38.17 -2.29
N VAL A 12 7.85 -37.92 -3.42
CA VAL A 12 7.59 -36.73 -4.24
C VAL A 12 6.18 -36.84 -4.83
N LYS A 13 5.46 -35.71 -4.91
CA LYS A 13 4.12 -35.69 -5.47
C LYS A 13 4.16 -36.01 -6.98
N ALA A 14 3.25 -36.87 -7.41
CA ALA A 14 3.07 -37.18 -8.83
C ALA A 14 2.66 -35.93 -9.62
N PHE A 15 3.14 -35.84 -10.86
CA PHE A 15 2.70 -34.85 -11.83
C PHE A 15 1.26 -35.15 -12.27
N LEU A 16 0.46 -34.10 -12.47
CA LEU A 16 -0.92 -34.19 -12.95
C LEU A 16 -1.13 -33.11 -14.00
N GLU A 17 -1.75 -33.49 -15.11
CA GLU A 17 -2.21 -32.56 -16.14
C GLU A 17 -3.39 -31.70 -15.64
N TYR A 18 -3.63 -30.56 -16.31
CA TYR A 18 -4.64 -29.59 -15.84
C TYR A 18 -6.05 -30.19 -15.64
N PRO A 19 -6.60 -31.03 -16.54
CA PRO A 19 -7.89 -31.69 -16.30
C PRO A 19 -7.88 -32.56 -15.04
N SER A 20 -6.79 -33.30 -14.79
CA SER A 20 -6.63 -34.14 -13.59
C SER A 20 -6.47 -33.30 -12.32
N LEU A 21 -5.91 -32.10 -12.41
CA LEU A 21 -5.85 -31.14 -11.31
C LEU A 21 -7.25 -30.59 -10.97
N VAL A 22 -8.09 -30.31 -11.97
CA VAL A 22 -9.50 -29.92 -11.76
C VAL A 22 -10.24 -31.03 -11.00
N GLN A 23 -10.16 -32.27 -11.50
CA GLN A 23 -10.77 -33.44 -10.84
C GLN A 23 -10.23 -33.66 -9.42
N LEU A 24 -8.95 -33.39 -9.17
CA LEU A 24 -8.36 -33.46 -7.83
C LEU A 24 -8.98 -32.43 -6.87
N LEU A 25 -9.24 -31.21 -7.33
CA LEU A 25 -9.86 -30.16 -6.51
C LEU A 25 -11.31 -30.51 -6.16
N GLU A 26 -12.07 -31.01 -7.13
CA GLU A 26 -13.45 -31.46 -6.91
C GLU A 26 -13.55 -32.65 -5.95
N ARG A 27 -12.70 -33.67 -6.15
CA ARG A 27 -12.64 -34.82 -5.23
C ARG A 27 -12.30 -34.44 -3.80
N ARG A 28 -11.58 -33.33 -3.61
CA ARG A 28 -11.29 -32.76 -2.28
C ARG A 28 -12.42 -31.90 -1.72
N GLY A 29 -13.51 -31.72 -2.45
CA GLY A 29 -14.69 -30.98 -2.00
C GLY A 29 -14.72 -29.50 -2.39
N MET A 30 -13.91 -29.06 -3.36
CA MET A 30 -14.03 -27.70 -3.92
C MET A 30 -15.13 -27.69 -4.98
N TYR A 31 -16.07 -26.76 -4.86
CA TYR A 31 -17.06 -26.52 -5.90
C TYR A 31 -16.42 -25.77 -7.08
N ILE A 32 -16.68 -26.25 -8.30
CA ILE A 32 -16.16 -25.66 -9.54
C ILE A 32 -17.35 -25.45 -10.49
N GLY A 33 -17.76 -24.20 -10.68
CA GLY A 33 -18.90 -23.89 -11.55
C GLY A 33 -18.59 -24.06 -13.05
N ASP A 34 -17.38 -23.68 -13.46
CA ASP A 34 -16.90 -23.76 -14.85
C ASP A 34 -15.53 -24.46 -14.89
N HIS A 35 -15.54 -25.74 -15.27
CA HIS A 35 -14.34 -26.58 -15.34
C HIS A 35 -13.34 -26.07 -16.36
N SER A 36 -13.82 -25.66 -17.54
CA SER A 36 -12.96 -25.15 -18.60
C SER A 36 -12.28 -23.85 -18.19
N ARG A 37 -12.98 -22.96 -17.48
CA ARG A 37 -12.38 -21.76 -16.88
C ARG A 37 -11.37 -22.13 -15.79
N CYS A 38 -11.69 -23.07 -14.91
CA CYS A 38 -10.78 -23.54 -13.87
C CYS A 38 -9.47 -24.05 -14.47
N GLU A 39 -9.56 -24.93 -15.48
CA GLU A 39 -8.41 -25.48 -16.20
C GLU A 39 -7.56 -24.37 -16.82
N ARG A 40 -8.17 -23.43 -17.56
CA ARG A 40 -7.46 -22.27 -18.12
C ARG A 40 -6.76 -21.44 -17.05
N LYS A 41 -7.38 -21.24 -15.88
CA LYS A 41 -6.77 -20.47 -14.78
C LYS A 41 -5.65 -21.23 -14.07
N LEU A 42 -5.76 -22.55 -13.93
CA LEU A 42 -4.66 -23.39 -13.45
C LEU A 42 -3.46 -23.34 -14.41
N ALA A 43 -3.69 -23.35 -15.72
CA ALA A 43 -2.64 -23.20 -16.72
C ALA A 43 -2.00 -21.81 -16.72
N GLN A 44 -2.79 -20.74 -16.53
CA GLN A 44 -2.29 -19.36 -16.55
C GLN A 44 -1.57 -18.95 -15.26
N VAL A 45 -2.07 -19.38 -14.09
CA VAL A 45 -1.57 -18.91 -12.79
C VAL A 45 -0.72 -19.97 -12.08
N GLY A 46 -1.00 -21.25 -12.32
CA GLY A 46 -0.32 -22.36 -11.69
C GLY A 46 -1.00 -22.85 -10.42
N TYR A 47 -1.14 -24.18 -10.29
CA TYR A 47 -1.77 -24.85 -9.15
C TYR A 47 -1.16 -24.44 -7.80
N TYR A 48 0.18 -24.48 -7.69
CA TYR A 48 0.85 -24.16 -6.42
C TYR A 48 0.70 -22.70 -6.01
N ARG A 49 0.68 -21.77 -6.97
CA ARG A 49 0.43 -20.35 -6.69
C ARG A 49 -0.97 -20.16 -6.13
N LEU A 50 -1.99 -20.71 -6.79
CA LEU A 50 -3.38 -20.65 -6.31
C LEU A 50 -3.58 -21.44 -5.01
N SER A 51 -2.75 -22.44 -4.73
CA SER A 51 -2.80 -23.18 -3.47
C SER A 51 -2.52 -22.39 -2.22
N GLY A 52 -1.80 -21.26 -2.35
CA GLY A 52 -1.72 -20.30 -1.28
C GLY A 52 -3.08 -19.71 -0.92
N TYR A 53 -3.99 -19.53 -1.86
CA TYR A 53 -5.24 -18.80 -1.65
C TYR A 53 -6.38 -19.68 -1.12
N TRP A 54 -6.39 -20.99 -1.39
CA TRP A 54 -7.31 -21.93 -0.76
C TRP A 54 -6.75 -22.61 0.50
N HIS A 55 -5.51 -22.33 0.92
CA HIS A 55 -4.92 -23.01 2.08
C HIS A 55 -5.77 -22.86 3.36
N SER A 56 -6.29 -21.65 3.61
CA SER A 56 -7.16 -21.38 4.75
C SER A 56 -8.55 -22.02 4.65
N ALA A 57 -8.96 -22.37 3.43
CA ALA A 57 -10.24 -23.03 3.15
C ALA A 57 -10.17 -24.55 3.28
N ARG A 58 -8.98 -25.12 3.53
CA ARG A 58 -8.83 -26.56 3.79
C ARG A 58 -9.50 -26.93 5.10
N ALA A 59 -10.13 -28.10 5.13
CA ALA A 59 -10.62 -28.71 6.36
C ALA A 59 -9.45 -28.86 7.34
N PHE A 60 -9.74 -28.75 8.64
CA PHE A 60 -8.72 -28.86 9.66
C PHE A 60 -9.29 -29.49 10.93
N THR A 61 -8.44 -30.18 11.68
CA THR A 61 -8.73 -30.59 13.05
C THR A 61 -7.93 -29.72 13.99
N ARG A 62 -8.59 -29.27 15.06
CA ARG A 62 -7.95 -28.49 16.12
C ARG A 62 -7.89 -29.33 17.40
N VAL A 63 -6.70 -29.48 17.95
CA VAL A 63 -6.46 -30.11 19.26
C VAL A 63 -5.72 -29.10 20.13
N GLY A 64 -6.41 -28.51 21.11
CA GLY A 64 -5.87 -27.41 21.91
C GLY A 64 -5.51 -26.18 21.06
N ARG A 65 -4.22 -25.85 21.00
CA ARG A 65 -3.69 -24.75 20.17
C ARG A 65 -3.19 -25.21 18.79
N ASP A 66 -3.05 -26.52 18.59
CA ASP A 66 -2.52 -27.08 17.35
C ASP A 66 -3.61 -27.24 16.30
N ILE A 67 -3.28 -26.86 15.06
CA ILE A 67 -4.17 -26.94 13.90
C ILE A 67 -3.48 -27.79 12.84
N THR A 68 -4.15 -28.87 12.44
CA THR A 68 -3.69 -29.76 11.36
C THR A 68 -4.64 -29.65 10.17
N HIS A 69 -4.11 -29.21 9.02
CA HIS A 69 -4.88 -29.06 7.79
C HIS A 69 -4.92 -30.35 6.95
N HIS A 70 -6.12 -30.77 6.59
CA HIS A 70 -6.42 -31.96 5.78
C HIS A 70 -6.44 -31.66 4.29
N SER A 71 -6.43 -32.69 3.45
CA SER A 71 -6.34 -32.52 2.00
C SER A 71 -7.63 -31.92 1.41
N GLU A 72 -8.74 -32.19 2.09
CA GLU A 72 -10.10 -31.81 1.76
C GLU A 72 -10.38 -30.35 2.10
N PHE A 73 -11.41 -29.79 1.47
CA PHE A 73 -11.88 -28.43 1.67
C PHE A 73 -13.03 -28.37 2.67
N GLN A 74 -13.18 -27.22 3.32
CA GLN A 74 -14.37 -26.91 4.12
C GLN A 74 -15.58 -26.81 3.18
N PRO A 75 -16.81 -27.09 3.67
CA PRO A 75 -18.03 -26.87 2.91
C PRO A 75 -18.10 -25.44 2.33
N GLN A 76 -18.77 -25.29 1.18
CA GLN A 76 -18.95 -24.01 0.49
C GLN A 76 -17.64 -23.36 -0.01
N THR A 77 -16.56 -24.12 -0.15
CA THR A 77 -15.34 -23.61 -0.82
C THR A 77 -15.53 -23.67 -2.34
N SER A 78 -15.61 -22.51 -3.01
CA SER A 78 -15.67 -22.43 -4.48
C SER A 78 -14.31 -22.05 -5.09
N PHE A 79 -14.04 -22.53 -6.31
CA PHE A 79 -12.86 -22.11 -7.07
C PHE A 79 -12.95 -20.63 -7.45
N GLU A 80 -14.14 -20.15 -7.81
CA GLU A 80 -14.43 -18.76 -8.17
C GLU A 80 -14.02 -17.79 -7.07
N ASP A 81 -14.40 -18.05 -5.82
CA ASP A 81 -14.09 -17.19 -4.69
C ASP A 81 -12.59 -17.20 -4.35
N VAL A 82 -11.96 -18.37 -4.45
CA VAL A 82 -10.50 -18.46 -4.26
C VAL A 82 -9.76 -17.69 -5.36
N PHE A 83 -10.22 -17.77 -6.60
CA PHE A 83 -9.64 -17.00 -7.68
C PHE A 83 -9.90 -15.50 -7.51
N ASN A 84 -11.06 -15.10 -7.02
CA ASN A 84 -11.36 -13.71 -6.66
C ASN A 84 -10.45 -13.24 -5.51
N PHE A 85 -10.10 -14.10 -4.55
CA PHE A 85 -9.10 -13.78 -3.53
C PHE A 85 -7.71 -13.56 -4.13
N TYR A 86 -7.30 -14.38 -5.10
CA TYR A 86 -6.07 -14.15 -5.85
C TYR A 86 -6.05 -12.77 -6.55
N LEU A 87 -7.16 -12.39 -7.20
CA LEU A 87 -7.29 -11.10 -7.87
C LEU A 87 -7.31 -9.92 -6.88
N PHE A 88 -8.04 -10.07 -5.77
CA PHE A 88 -8.05 -9.10 -4.68
C PHE A 88 -6.64 -8.84 -4.14
N ASP A 89 -5.88 -9.89 -3.81
CA ASP A 89 -4.50 -9.74 -3.31
C ASP A 89 -3.59 -9.10 -4.37
N LYS A 90 -3.80 -9.41 -5.66
CA LYS A 90 -3.11 -8.71 -6.75
C LYS A 90 -3.39 -7.21 -6.71
N CYS A 91 -4.64 -6.78 -6.58
CA CYS A 91 -4.99 -5.36 -6.46
C CYS A 91 -4.36 -4.72 -5.21
N VAL A 92 -4.37 -5.41 -4.06
CA VAL A 92 -3.76 -4.90 -2.83
C VAL A 92 -2.26 -4.69 -3.06
N ARG A 93 -1.57 -5.65 -3.68
CA ARG A 93 -0.14 -5.52 -4.02
C ARG A 93 0.14 -4.33 -4.93
N GLN A 94 -0.73 -4.03 -5.89
CA GLN A 94 -0.55 -2.85 -6.76
C GLN A 94 -0.65 -1.54 -5.99
N GLU A 95 -1.63 -1.40 -5.10
CA GLU A 95 -1.74 -0.22 -4.24
C GLU A 95 -0.55 -0.09 -3.29
N PHE A 96 -0.04 -1.21 -2.75
CA PHE A 96 1.18 -1.20 -1.95
C PHE A 96 2.41 -0.78 -2.76
N ILE A 97 2.60 -1.29 -3.97
CA ILE A 97 3.71 -0.89 -4.85
C ILE A 97 3.65 0.61 -5.12
N SER A 98 2.48 1.15 -5.48
CA SER A 98 2.29 2.58 -5.76
C SER A 98 2.70 3.48 -4.59
N ALA A 99 2.41 3.07 -3.35
CA ALA A 99 2.87 3.82 -2.17
C ALA A 99 4.35 3.58 -1.86
N LEU A 100 4.80 2.34 -1.91
CA LEU A 100 6.17 1.96 -1.56
C LEU A 100 7.20 2.56 -2.51
N GLU A 101 6.88 2.73 -3.79
CA GLU A 101 7.73 3.43 -4.75
C GLU A 101 8.02 4.87 -4.30
N ARG A 102 6.98 5.63 -3.93
CA ARG A 102 7.13 7.00 -3.41
C ARG A 102 7.93 7.05 -2.12
N ILE A 103 7.70 6.09 -1.23
CA ILE A 103 8.43 5.97 0.05
C ILE A 103 9.90 5.64 -0.20
N GLU A 104 10.20 4.70 -1.10
CA GLU A 104 11.56 4.28 -1.45
C GLU A 104 12.35 5.46 -2.02
N ILE A 105 11.77 6.20 -2.97
CA ILE A 105 12.39 7.41 -3.54
C ILE A 105 12.62 8.45 -2.44
N TYR A 106 11.62 8.73 -1.61
CA TYR A 106 11.76 9.69 -0.51
C TYR A 106 12.92 9.32 0.44
N PHE A 107 13.00 8.06 0.87
CA PHE A 107 14.07 7.60 1.73
C PHE A 107 15.44 7.68 1.04
N ARG A 108 15.53 7.30 -0.23
CA ARG A 108 16.76 7.42 -1.03
C ARG A 108 17.25 8.87 -1.01
N THR A 109 16.37 9.81 -1.33
CA THR A 109 16.69 11.24 -1.36
C THR A 109 17.13 11.76 0.00
N ILE A 110 16.34 11.56 1.07
CA ILE A 110 16.68 12.15 2.37
C ILE A 110 17.94 11.52 2.97
N ILE A 111 18.15 10.21 2.82
CA ILE A 111 19.34 9.55 3.37
C ILE A 111 20.58 10.03 2.63
N ALA A 112 20.55 10.02 1.28
CA ALA A 112 21.68 10.47 0.49
C ALA A 112 22.00 11.96 0.75
N HIS A 113 20.97 12.79 0.89
CA HIS A 113 21.14 14.22 1.13
C HIS A 113 21.68 14.51 2.54
N GLU A 114 21.15 13.88 3.59
CA GLU A 114 21.63 14.14 4.96
C GLU A 114 23.07 13.64 5.16
N ILE A 115 23.41 12.48 4.58
CA ILE A 115 24.76 11.91 4.68
C ILE A 115 25.75 12.64 3.77
N GLY A 116 25.32 13.10 2.60
CA GLY A 116 26.13 13.88 1.67
C GLY A 116 26.59 15.24 2.21
N ARG A 117 25.91 15.79 3.24
CA ARG A 117 26.36 17.01 3.94
C ARG A 117 27.68 16.82 4.68
N GLU A 118 27.99 15.60 5.12
CA GLU A 118 29.23 15.29 5.83
C GLU A 118 30.40 15.15 4.86
N ASN A 119 30.16 14.48 3.72
CA ASN A 119 31.15 14.27 2.67
C ASN A 119 30.43 13.83 1.37
N PRO A 120 30.78 14.37 0.18
CA PRO A 120 30.25 13.88 -1.09
C PRO A 120 30.44 12.38 -1.31
N LEU A 121 31.53 11.80 -0.81
CA LEU A 121 31.85 10.37 -0.85
C LEU A 121 31.61 9.70 0.51
N ALA A 122 30.65 10.19 1.29
CA ALA A 122 30.38 9.74 2.66
C ALA A 122 30.17 8.22 2.79
N TYR A 123 29.68 7.54 1.75
CA TYR A 123 29.56 6.08 1.77
C TYR A 123 30.91 5.34 1.89
N LYS A 124 32.03 6.00 1.58
CA LYS A 124 33.41 5.50 1.79
C LYS A 124 34.00 5.91 3.15
N ASP A 125 33.37 6.85 3.86
CA ASP A 125 33.87 7.34 5.15
C ASP A 125 33.47 6.40 6.28
N LYS A 126 34.39 5.48 6.63
CA LYS A 126 34.19 4.47 7.67
C LYS A 126 33.81 5.06 9.04
N ARG A 127 34.12 6.34 9.31
CA ARG A 127 33.81 7.01 10.58
C ARG A 127 32.31 7.25 10.77
N LEU A 128 31.51 7.20 9.70
CA LEU A 128 30.06 7.39 9.75
C LEU A 128 29.31 6.13 10.22
N PHE A 129 29.96 4.97 10.22
CA PHE A 129 29.32 3.69 10.55
C PHE A 129 29.66 3.21 11.97
N THR A 130 28.75 2.44 12.54
CA THR A 130 28.94 1.82 13.85
C THR A 130 30.03 0.75 13.79
N ARG A 131 30.65 0.43 14.94
CA ARG A 131 31.63 -0.67 15.04
C ARG A 131 31.05 -2.02 14.59
N ASN A 132 29.77 -2.25 14.84
CA ASN A 132 29.08 -3.49 14.46
C ASN A 132 29.02 -3.69 12.94
N ALA A 133 29.06 -2.62 12.13
CA ALA A 133 29.08 -2.73 10.68
C ALA A 133 30.35 -3.41 10.15
N PHE A 134 31.41 -3.49 10.96
CA PHE A 134 32.69 -4.11 10.59
C PHE A 134 32.95 -5.45 11.30
N ASP A 135 31.98 -5.95 12.05
CA ASP A 135 32.09 -7.20 12.80
C ASP A 135 31.51 -8.37 11.99
N SER A 136 32.37 -9.17 11.36
CA SER A 136 31.96 -10.34 10.57
C SER A 136 31.37 -11.48 11.39
N ASN A 137 31.58 -11.49 12.71
CA ASN A 137 31.04 -12.51 13.60
C ASN A 137 29.60 -12.19 14.06
N LYS A 138 29.13 -10.95 13.85
CA LYS A 138 27.78 -10.56 14.21
C LYS A 138 26.79 -10.79 13.08
N LYS A 139 25.61 -11.29 13.45
CA LYS A 139 24.46 -11.35 12.54
C LYS A 139 23.96 -9.93 12.28
N GLY A 140 24.09 -9.46 11.04
CA GLY A 140 23.60 -8.14 10.63
C GLY A 140 24.24 -7.66 9.33
N PRO A 141 23.90 -6.45 8.87
CA PRO A 141 24.55 -5.82 7.73
C PRO A 141 26.02 -5.56 8.00
N ASN A 142 26.88 -5.99 7.08
CA ASN A 142 28.32 -5.78 7.12
C ASN A 142 28.75 -4.80 6.02
N TYR A 143 29.67 -3.89 6.33
CA TYR A 143 30.16 -2.87 5.43
C TYR A 143 30.84 -3.49 4.20
N SER A 144 31.68 -4.52 4.34
CA SER A 144 32.38 -5.09 3.17
C SER A 144 31.41 -5.73 2.18
N ASP A 145 30.41 -6.45 2.69
CA ASP A 145 29.38 -7.07 1.85
C ASP A 145 28.51 -6.01 1.17
N TRP A 146 28.19 -4.94 1.90
CA TRP A 146 27.44 -3.81 1.37
C TRP A 146 28.23 -3.04 0.31
N ASP A 147 29.51 -2.78 0.54
CA ASP A 147 30.43 -2.06 -0.35
C ASP A 147 30.65 -2.85 -1.65
N ALA A 148 30.85 -4.17 -1.56
CA ALA A 148 30.93 -5.04 -2.72
C ALA A 148 29.63 -5.02 -3.55
N ARG A 149 28.47 -5.07 -2.88
CA ARG A 149 27.17 -4.96 -3.55
C ARG A 149 27.00 -3.58 -4.19
N HIS A 150 27.36 -2.51 -3.49
CA HIS A 150 27.32 -1.13 -3.96
C HIS A 150 28.14 -0.94 -5.24
N GLU A 151 29.41 -1.36 -5.24
CA GLU A 151 30.30 -1.27 -6.40
C GLU A 151 29.75 -2.07 -7.59
N GLN A 152 29.17 -3.25 -7.35
CA GLN A 152 28.50 -4.02 -8.39
C GLN A 152 27.31 -3.26 -9.00
N MET A 153 26.47 -2.62 -8.17
CA MET A 153 25.33 -1.83 -8.64
C MET A 153 25.78 -0.61 -9.47
N LEU A 154 26.86 0.06 -9.07
CA LEU A 154 27.41 1.17 -9.85
C LEU A 154 27.92 0.70 -11.22
N LYS A 155 28.62 -0.44 -11.26
CA LYS A 155 29.16 -1.03 -12.49
C LYS A 155 28.07 -1.50 -13.45
N GLU A 156 26.98 -2.05 -12.93
CA GLU A 156 25.83 -2.52 -13.73
C GLU A 156 24.85 -1.40 -14.11
N SER A 157 24.97 -0.23 -13.48
CA SER A 157 24.04 0.88 -13.70
C SER A 157 24.09 1.38 -15.14
N LYS A 158 22.90 1.62 -15.69
CA LYS A 158 22.69 2.22 -17.01
C LYS A 158 22.26 3.67 -16.94
N GLU A 159 22.17 4.24 -15.73
CA GLU A 159 21.76 5.64 -15.53
C GLU A 159 22.82 6.59 -16.09
N ASP A 160 22.40 7.56 -16.89
CA ASP A 160 23.30 8.52 -17.55
C ASP A 160 24.13 9.31 -16.54
N SER A 161 23.53 9.67 -15.40
CA SER A 161 24.19 10.39 -14.31
C SER A 161 25.37 9.60 -13.75
N ILE A 162 25.27 8.27 -13.64
CA ILE A 162 26.32 7.38 -13.12
C ILE A 162 27.33 7.06 -14.21
N THR A 163 26.86 6.65 -15.39
CA THR A 163 27.74 6.26 -16.50
C THR A 163 28.63 7.41 -16.98
N SER A 164 28.13 8.65 -16.94
CA SER A 164 28.93 9.86 -17.22
C SER A 164 30.11 10.02 -16.26
N HIS A 165 29.91 9.80 -14.96
CA HIS A 165 31.01 9.85 -13.98
C HIS A 165 32.03 8.75 -14.22
N ILE A 166 31.58 7.51 -14.48
CA ILE A 166 32.47 6.37 -14.76
C ILE A 166 33.32 6.63 -16.00
N ARG A 167 32.70 7.05 -17.12
CA ARG A 167 33.41 7.35 -18.38
C ARG A 167 34.43 8.47 -18.22
N ALA A 168 34.09 9.51 -17.44
CA ALA A 168 34.97 10.63 -17.16
C ALA A 168 35.96 10.36 -16.01
N GLN A 169 35.98 9.15 -15.44
CA GLN A 169 36.80 8.77 -14.27
C GLN A 169 36.62 9.73 -13.07
N LYS A 170 35.43 10.28 -12.90
CA LYS A 170 35.09 11.20 -11.80
C LYS A 170 34.58 10.40 -10.59
N PRO A 171 34.93 10.81 -9.36
CA PRO A 171 34.29 10.26 -8.16
C PRO A 171 32.78 10.46 -8.22
N ILE A 172 32.01 9.44 -7.82
CA ILE A 172 30.53 9.47 -7.85
C ILE A 172 30.01 9.94 -6.48
N PRO A 173 29.40 11.12 -6.37
CA PRO A 173 28.84 11.57 -5.09
C PRO A 173 27.68 10.69 -4.61
N ILE A 174 27.42 10.66 -3.30
CA ILE A 174 26.41 9.78 -2.69
C ILE A 174 25.00 9.99 -3.25
N TRP A 175 24.61 11.22 -3.58
CA TRP A 175 23.30 11.52 -4.18
C TRP A 175 23.18 11.04 -5.64
N VAL A 176 24.30 10.81 -6.32
CA VAL A 176 24.31 10.16 -7.64
C VAL A 176 24.36 8.65 -7.47
N ALA A 177 25.22 8.14 -6.57
CA ALA A 177 25.36 6.71 -6.32
C ALA A 177 24.08 6.07 -5.78
N ALA A 178 23.30 6.79 -4.96
CA ALA A 178 22.07 6.30 -4.37
C ALA A 178 20.99 5.95 -5.41
N GLU A 179 21.04 6.53 -6.61
CA GLU A 179 20.12 6.19 -7.70
C GLU A 179 20.33 4.77 -8.22
N ALA A 180 21.52 4.19 -8.05
CA ALA A 180 21.73 2.78 -8.34
C ALA A 180 21.18 1.84 -7.26
N TRP A 181 20.82 2.31 -6.06
CA TRP A 181 20.48 1.44 -4.94
C TRP A 181 19.05 0.94 -4.98
N ASP A 182 18.89 -0.36 -4.74
CA ASP A 182 17.62 -0.99 -4.39
C ASP A 182 17.27 -0.68 -2.93
N PHE A 183 16.00 -0.84 -2.57
CA PHE A 183 15.54 -0.56 -1.21
C PHE A 183 16.29 -1.37 -0.14
N GLY A 184 16.73 -2.59 -0.46
CA GLY A 184 17.51 -3.43 0.45
C GLY A 184 18.88 -2.85 0.75
N THR A 185 19.61 -2.41 -0.28
CA THR A 185 20.91 -1.74 -0.16
C THR A 185 20.79 -0.44 0.61
N LEU A 186 19.75 0.36 0.36
CA LEU A 186 19.47 1.59 1.11
C LEU A 186 19.18 1.32 2.59
N ALA A 187 18.31 0.35 2.90
CA ALA A 187 17.95 0.01 4.27
C ALA A 187 19.16 -0.53 5.06
N LYS A 188 20.01 -1.35 4.42
CA LYS A 188 21.27 -1.83 5.01
C LYS A 188 22.23 -0.66 5.26
N PHE A 189 22.42 0.23 4.30
CA PHE A 189 23.24 1.43 4.46
C PHE A 189 22.81 2.24 5.69
N TYR A 190 21.52 2.58 5.77
CA TYR A 190 20.94 3.28 6.92
C TYR A 190 21.24 2.57 8.24
N SER A 191 20.99 1.25 8.30
CA SER A 191 21.14 0.49 9.53
C SER A 191 22.57 0.47 10.10
N MET A 192 23.59 0.62 9.24
CA MET A 192 25.00 0.65 9.62
C MET A 192 25.44 2.01 10.18
N LEU A 193 24.71 3.10 9.90
CA LEU A 193 25.07 4.46 10.31
C LEU A 193 25.12 4.61 11.83
N LYS A 194 26.01 5.49 12.31
CA LYS A 194 26.03 5.92 13.71
C LYS A 194 24.78 6.71 14.07
N GLU A 195 24.49 6.69 15.36
CA GLU A 195 23.34 7.30 16.01
C GLU A 195 23.08 8.77 15.62
N PRO A 196 24.08 9.69 15.61
CA PRO A 196 23.81 11.09 15.29
C PRO A 196 23.28 11.30 13.87
N PHE A 197 23.66 10.45 12.92
CA PHE A 197 23.19 10.53 11.54
C PHE A 197 21.78 9.95 11.40
N LYS A 198 21.49 8.86 12.11
CA LYS A 198 20.14 8.30 12.20
C LYS A 198 19.17 9.31 12.82
N ASP A 199 19.58 10.06 13.83
CA ASP A 199 18.75 11.10 14.47
C ASP A 199 18.30 12.19 13.50
N LYS A 200 19.23 12.69 12.67
CA LYS A 200 18.91 13.70 11.64
C LYS A 200 17.83 13.18 10.68
N ILE A 201 17.97 11.92 10.25
CA ILE A 201 17.01 11.28 9.35
C ILE A 201 15.66 11.02 10.06
N CYS A 202 15.68 10.51 11.29
CA CYS A 202 14.48 10.28 12.11
C CYS A 202 13.68 11.58 12.30
N THR A 203 14.37 12.68 12.63
CA THR A 203 13.78 14.01 12.75
C THR A 203 13.08 14.43 11.46
N ARG A 204 13.75 14.24 10.31
CA ARG A 204 13.17 14.55 9.00
C ARG A 204 11.95 13.68 8.65
N VAL A 205 11.92 12.43 9.11
CA VAL A 205 10.75 11.53 8.96
C VAL A 205 9.66 11.83 9.99
N GLY A 206 9.98 12.48 11.11
CA GLY A 206 9.04 12.77 12.19
C GLY A 206 8.84 11.58 13.12
N VAL A 207 9.91 10.80 13.31
CA VAL A 207 9.98 9.65 14.22
C VAL A 207 11.01 10.00 15.30
N ASP A 208 10.67 9.75 16.56
CA ASP A 208 11.50 10.08 17.74
C ASP A 208 12.43 8.93 18.16
N ASN A 209 12.24 7.74 17.58
CA ASN A 209 12.98 6.54 17.94
C ASN A 209 13.63 5.88 16.71
N ARG A 210 14.95 5.69 16.76
CA ARG A 210 15.75 5.08 15.68
C ARG A 210 15.37 3.63 15.40
N ASP A 211 15.06 2.86 16.43
CA ASP A 211 14.66 1.45 16.31
C ASP A 211 13.33 1.31 15.57
N VAL A 212 12.44 2.29 15.72
CA VAL A 212 11.18 2.35 14.96
C VAL A 212 11.49 2.53 13.48
N LEU A 213 12.38 3.44 13.10
CA LEU A 213 12.71 3.66 11.70
C LEU A 213 13.50 2.49 11.09
N ASP A 214 14.45 1.90 11.83
CA ASP A 214 15.13 0.66 11.43
C ASP A 214 14.12 -0.48 11.20
N ASN A 215 13.16 -0.64 12.11
CA ASN A 215 12.07 -1.61 11.98
C ASN A 215 11.22 -1.36 10.73
N TRP A 216 10.85 -0.10 10.47
CA TRP A 216 10.04 0.27 9.31
C TRP A 216 10.76 -0.01 8.00
N LEU A 217 12.01 0.41 7.83
CA LEU A 217 12.77 0.17 6.60
C LEU A 217 12.91 -1.32 6.29
N ILE A 218 13.14 -2.15 7.31
CA ILE A 218 13.21 -3.61 7.16
C ILE A 218 11.85 -4.20 6.73
N ASN A 219 10.77 -3.79 7.39
CA ASN A 219 9.43 -4.27 7.06
C ASN A 219 8.97 -3.82 5.68
N LEU A 220 9.15 -2.54 5.34
CA LEU A 220 8.76 -1.96 4.06
C LEU A 220 9.54 -2.59 2.90
N ASN A 221 10.86 -2.79 3.05
CA ASN A 221 11.65 -3.54 2.08
C ASN A 221 11.13 -4.98 1.90
N GLY A 222 10.84 -5.68 3.00
CA GLY A 222 10.29 -7.04 2.93
C GLY A 222 8.92 -7.11 2.25
N ILE A 223 8.05 -6.13 2.49
CA ILE A 223 6.74 -6.03 1.84
C ILE A 223 6.90 -5.66 0.36
N ARG A 224 7.76 -4.71 0.03
CA ARG A 224 8.10 -4.34 -1.36
C ARG A 224 8.59 -5.55 -2.14
N ASN A 225 9.49 -6.34 -1.56
CA ASN A 225 10.00 -7.57 -2.19
C ASN A 225 8.89 -8.62 -2.38
N ARG A 226 7.99 -8.80 -1.40
CA ARG A 226 6.83 -9.69 -1.58
C ARG A 226 5.96 -9.24 -2.76
N CYS A 227 5.71 -7.94 -2.90
CA CYS A 227 4.91 -7.40 -3.99
C CYS A 227 5.59 -7.61 -5.35
N ALA A 228 6.89 -7.29 -5.43
CA ALA A 228 7.72 -7.44 -6.64
C ALA A 228 7.85 -8.91 -7.08
N HIS A 229 8.01 -9.85 -6.16
CA HIS A 229 8.03 -11.29 -6.45
C HIS A 229 6.63 -11.91 -6.59
N HIS A 230 5.59 -11.09 -6.60
CA HIS A 230 4.20 -11.50 -6.71
C HIS A 230 3.77 -12.55 -5.67
N SER A 231 4.36 -12.49 -4.48
CA SER A 231 4.02 -13.35 -3.35
C SER A 231 2.74 -12.85 -2.69
N ARG A 232 1.93 -13.76 -2.15
CA ARG A 232 0.70 -13.42 -1.40
C ARG A 232 1.03 -12.43 -0.28
N LEU A 233 0.31 -11.33 -0.22
CA LEU A 233 0.49 -10.29 0.79
C LEU A 233 -0.51 -10.47 1.95
N CYS A 234 -1.76 -10.77 1.62
CA CYS A 234 -2.83 -11.02 2.59
C CYS A 234 -2.63 -12.35 3.34
N ASN A 235 -3.16 -12.42 4.57
CA ASN A 235 -3.06 -13.61 5.42
C ASN A 235 -1.61 -14.13 5.59
N ARG A 236 -0.65 -13.20 5.68
CA ARG A 236 0.74 -13.48 6.05
C ARG A 236 1.20 -12.45 7.08
N PRO A 237 2.02 -12.85 8.07
CA PRO A 237 2.63 -11.90 8.97
C PRO A 237 3.67 -11.04 8.24
N SER A 238 3.85 -9.81 8.70
CA SER A 238 4.94 -8.92 8.32
C SER A 238 6.31 -9.55 8.63
N PRO A 239 7.40 -9.13 7.96
CA PRO A 239 8.75 -9.63 8.26
C PRO A 239 9.13 -9.53 9.74
N ARG A 240 8.72 -8.44 10.39
CA ARG A 240 8.79 -8.20 11.83
C ARG A 240 7.50 -7.53 12.28
N THR A 241 7.17 -7.59 13.56
CA THR A 241 6.11 -6.74 14.10
C THR A 241 6.48 -5.28 13.92
N PHE A 242 5.57 -4.47 13.37
CA PHE A 242 5.80 -3.03 13.25
C PHE A 242 5.91 -2.40 14.64
N MET A 243 7.02 -1.71 14.88
CA MET A 243 7.16 -0.84 16.04
C MET A 243 6.47 0.49 15.76
N LEU A 244 5.74 1.03 16.73
CA LEU A 244 5.01 2.29 16.56
C LEU A 244 5.55 3.36 17.54
N PRO A 245 5.68 4.62 17.10
CA PRO A 245 5.88 5.75 18.01
C PRO A 245 4.77 5.79 19.06
N ARG A 246 5.12 6.23 20.27
CA ARG A 246 4.16 6.25 21.40
C ARG A 246 3.21 7.45 21.38
N ASN A 247 3.47 8.45 20.53
CA ASN A 247 2.75 9.72 20.51
C ASN A 247 2.10 10.02 19.16
N GLY A 248 1.10 10.91 19.16
CA GLY A 248 0.48 11.44 17.95
C GLY A 248 -0.42 10.45 17.21
N TYR A 249 -0.29 10.41 15.88
CA TYR A 249 -1.13 9.64 14.95
C TYR A 249 -1.32 8.17 15.35
N PHE A 250 -0.26 7.48 15.77
CA PHE A 250 -0.35 6.05 16.13
C PHE A 250 -1.07 5.79 17.46
N ASN A 251 -1.03 6.75 18.40
CA ASN A 251 -1.79 6.66 19.64
C ASN A 251 -3.30 6.78 19.37
N LEU A 252 -3.70 7.68 18.48
CA LEU A 252 -5.10 7.84 18.07
C LEU A 252 -5.64 6.59 17.37
N LEU A 253 -4.80 5.93 16.57
CA LEU A 253 -5.18 4.66 15.95
C LEU A 253 -5.32 3.53 16.97
N ALA A 254 -4.57 3.53 18.08
CA ALA A 254 -4.61 2.49 19.12
C ALA A 254 -4.46 1.06 18.56
N LEU A 255 -3.39 0.79 17.80
CA LEU A 255 -3.17 -0.54 17.22
C LEU A 255 -2.83 -1.58 18.28
N SER A 256 -3.43 -2.77 18.18
CA SER A 256 -3.03 -3.93 18.97
C SER A 256 -1.79 -4.64 18.38
N GLN A 257 -1.12 -5.46 19.19
CA GLN A 257 0.04 -6.24 18.76
C GLN A 257 -0.22 -7.09 17.51
N ASN A 258 -1.37 -7.78 17.44
CA ASN A 258 -1.74 -8.60 16.27
C ASN A 258 -1.98 -7.76 15.01
N GLU A 259 -2.44 -6.51 15.16
CA GLU A 259 -2.60 -5.58 14.05
C GLU A 259 -1.25 -5.16 13.48
N CYS A 260 -0.28 -4.86 14.36
CA CYS A 260 1.10 -4.52 14.01
C CYS A 260 1.86 -5.65 13.32
N GLU A 261 1.46 -6.90 13.52
CA GLU A 261 2.07 -8.09 12.92
C GLU A 261 1.60 -8.39 11.50
N LYS A 262 0.56 -7.70 11.02
CA LYS A 262 -0.16 -8.05 9.79
C LYS A 262 -0.34 -6.83 8.88
N LEU A 263 -1.17 -6.99 7.85
CA LEU A 263 -1.41 -6.00 6.80
C LEU A 263 -1.86 -4.67 7.39
N PHE A 264 -2.73 -4.65 8.40
CA PHE A 264 -3.23 -3.40 8.95
C PHE A 264 -2.13 -2.51 9.55
N GLY A 265 -1.15 -3.08 10.28
CA GLY A 265 0.03 -2.35 10.76
C GLY A 265 0.83 -1.73 9.62
N SER A 266 1.00 -2.45 8.51
CA SER A 266 1.67 -1.89 7.34
C SER A 266 0.89 -0.76 6.67
N ILE A 267 -0.45 -0.84 6.63
CA ILE A 267 -1.31 0.24 6.12
C ILE A 267 -1.15 1.50 6.98
N ALA A 268 -1.16 1.35 8.31
CA ALA A 268 -1.00 2.47 9.23
C ALA A 268 0.34 3.20 9.04
N VAL A 269 1.44 2.45 8.94
CA VAL A 269 2.79 3.03 8.74
C VAL A 269 2.95 3.64 7.35
N ILE A 270 2.47 2.96 6.30
CA ILE A 270 2.53 3.50 4.94
C ILE A 270 1.71 4.79 4.84
N TRP A 271 0.52 4.84 5.45
CA TRP A 271 -0.28 6.07 5.44
C TRP A 271 0.42 7.24 6.13
N PHE A 272 1.02 7.00 7.30
CA PHE A 272 1.82 8.00 8.00
C PHE A 272 2.91 8.60 7.11
N LEU A 273 3.67 7.75 6.42
CA LEU A 273 4.74 8.18 5.52
C LEU A 273 4.20 8.88 4.27
N ILE A 274 3.16 8.32 3.63
CA ILE A 274 2.55 8.89 2.43
C ILE A 274 1.96 10.27 2.70
N LYS A 275 1.33 10.49 3.85
CA LYS A 275 0.80 11.81 4.21
C LYS A 275 1.89 12.85 4.40
N LYS A 276 3.05 12.43 4.91
CA LYS A 276 4.21 13.32 5.00
C LYS A 276 4.79 13.65 3.62
N ILE A 277 4.87 12.67 2.73
CA ILE A 277 5.45 12.82 1.38
C ILE A 277 4.50 13.59 0.44
N GLY A 278 3.20 13.36 0.54
CA GLY A 278 2.19 14.03 -0.27
C GLY A 278 0.88 14.17 0.50
N PRO A 279 0.64 15.31 1.16
CA PRO A 279 -0.52 15.54 2.03
C PRO A 279 -1.88 15.36 1.34
N SER A 280 -1.94 15.58 0.02
CA SER A 280 -3.14 15.43 -0.82
C SER A 280 -3.41 14.00 -1.29
N SER A 281 -2.58 13.02 -0.91
CA SER A 281 -2.73 11.65 -1.38
C SER A 281 -4.06 11.03 -0.91
N ASN A 282 -4.77 10.39 -1.83
CA ASN A 282 -5.99 9.63 -1.53
C ASN A 282 -5.74 8.11 -1.37
N TRP A 283 -4.48 7.69 -1.17
CA TRP A 283 -4.09 6.27 -1.11
C TRP A 283 -4.87 5.47 -0.07
N LEU A 284 -5.06 6.02 1.13
CA LEU A 284 -5.82 5.33 2.19
C LEU A 284 -7.27 5.07 1.79
N PHE A 285 -7.92 5.99 1.06
CA PHE A 285 -9.29 5.82 0.59
C PHE A 285 -9.39 4.67 -0.40
N ARG A 286 -8.49 4.62 -1.40
CA ARG A 286 -8.45 3.53 -2.37
C ARG A 286 -8.16 2.19 -1.72
N MET A 287 -7.21 2.16 -0.76
CA MET A 287 -6.90 0.96 0.00
C MET A 287 -8.12 0.48 0.78
N ALA A 288 -8.81 1.38 1.49
CA ALA A 288 -9.99 1.05 2.26
C ALA A 288 -11.14 0.55 1.36
N ASP A 289 -11.40 1.22 0.23
CA ASP A 289 -12.42 0.80 -0.75
C ASP A 289 -12.11 -0.58 -1.33
N LEU A 290 -10.82 -0.89 -1.50
CA LEU A 290 -10.38 -2.21 -1.94
C LEU A 290 -10.60 -3.26 -0.84
N ILE A 291 -10.19 -2.98 0.40
CA ILE A 291 -10.39 -3.88 1.55
C ILE A 291 -11.88 -4.19 1.77
N ASP A 292 -12.77 -3.22 1.58
CA ASP A 292 -14.22 -3.40 1.69
C ASP A 292 -14.78 -4.39 0.64
N LYS A 293 -14.06 -4.59 -0.48
CA LYS A 293 -14.39 -5.57 -1.53
C LYS A 293 -13.78 -6.95 -1.31
N LYS A 294 -13.32 -7.27 -0.09
CA LYS A 294 -12.72 -8.57 0.26
C LYS A 294 -13.67 -9.73 -0.12
N PRO A 295 -13.23 -10.70 -0.93
CA PRO A 295 -14.07 -11.86 -1.27
C PRO A 295 -14.30 -12.77 -0.07
N SER A 296 -15.38 -13.56 -0.11
CA SER A 296 -15.71 -14.54 0.91
C SER A 296 -15.08 -15.89 0.58
N VAL A 297 -14.06 -16.29 1.33
CA VAL A 297 -13.41 -17.61 1.21
C VAL A 297 -13.34 -18.21 2.61
N PRO A 298 -13.72 -19.49 2.82
CA PRO A 298 -13.59 -20.12 4.13
C PRO A 298 -12.20 -19.94 4.75
N GLY A 299 -12.16 -19.52 6.01
CA GLY A 299 -10.91 -19.21 6.74
C GLY A 299 -10.21 -17.90 6.35
N PHE A 300 -10.73 -17.12 5.39
CA PHE A 300 -10.20 -15.79 5.04
C PHE A 300 -11.08 -14.66 5.59
N PHE A 301 -10.81 -14.29 6.84
CA PHE A 301 -11.51 -13.23 7.58
C PHE A 301 -10.74 -11.90 7.52
N PHE A 302 -11.38 -10.81 7.90
CA PHE A 302 -10.69 -9.53 8.12
C PHE A 302 -9.58 -9.66 9.18
N SER A 303 -9.78 -10.47 10.22
CA SER A 303 -8.74 -10.77 11.23
C SER A 303 -7.51 -11.51 10.67
N SER A 304 -7.64 -12.20 9.53
CA SER A 304 -6.52 -12.79 8.79
C SER A 304 -5.60 -11.71 8.20
N MET A 305 -6.13 -10.53 7.90
CA MET A 305 -5.37 -9.35 7.47
C MET A 305 -4.93 -8.45 8.64
N GLY A 306 -5.31 -8.82 9.87
CA GLY A 306 -4.96 -8.06 11.07
C GLY A 306 -5.92 -6.93 11.38
N PHE A 307 -7.18 -7.01 10.94
CA PHE A 307 -8.26 -6.19 11.48
C PHE A 307 -8.86 -6.86 12.73
N SER A 308 -9.80 -6.18 13.40
CA SER A 308 -10.52 -6.77 14.54
C SER A 308 -11.32 -8.02 14.13
N LYS A 309 -11.65 -8.87 15.10
CA LYS A 309 -12.39 -10.13 14.85
C LYS A 309 -13.82 -9.90 14.39
N ASP A 310 -14.43 -8.83 14.86
CA ASP A 310 -15.76 -8.33 14.54
C ASP A 310 -15.78 -7.40 13.31
N ALA A 311 -14.62 -7.10 12.73
CA ALA A 311 -14.55 -6.21 11.57
C ALA A 311 -15.24 -6.82 10.35
N THR A 312 -16.15 -6.05 9.76
CA THR A 312 -16.86 -6.36 8.50
C THR A 312 -16.41 -5.48 7.33
N ALA A 313 -15.65 -4.42 7.63
CA ALA A 313 -15.15 -3.43 6.68
C ALA A 313 -13.83 -2.84 7.20
N PHE A 314 -13.18 -2.00 6.38
CA PHE A 314 -12.04 -1.20 6.80
C PHE A 314 -12.45 -0.19 7.90
N PRO A 315 -11.70 -0.08 9.00
CA PRO A 315 -12.05 0.79 10.13
C PRO A 315 -11.72 2.26 9.84
N ARG A 316 -12.54 2.89 9.00
CA ARG A 316 -12.38 4.29 8.53
C ARG A 316 -12.54 5.31 9.65
N ASP A 317 -13.26 4.98 10.70
CA ASP A 317 -13.47 5.80 11.88
C ASP A 317 -12.17 6.05 12.66
N ARG A 318 -11.21 5.12 12.60
CA ARG A 318 -9.90 5.24 13.26
C ARG A 318 -8.99 6.26 12.57
N PHE A 319 -9.20 6.55 11.28
CA PHE A 319 -8.39 7.52 10.54
C PHE A 319 -9.16 8.83 10.39
N THR A 320 -8.59 9.91 10.93
CA THR A 320 -9.20 11.24 10.95
C THR A 320 -9.65 11.73 9.57
N GLU A 321 -8.87 11.44 8.54
CA GLU A 321 -9.09 11.88 7.16
C GLU A 321 -10.28 11.17 6.51
N THR A 322 -10.45 9.87 6.80
CA THR A 322 -11.61 9.13 6.30
C THR A 322 -12.87 9.43 7.12
N LYS A 323 -12.73 9.77 8.41
CA LYS A 323 -13.84 10.22 9.25
C LYS A 323 -14.45 11.53 8.75
N ALA A 324 -13.62 12.48 8.30
CA ALA A 324 -14.09 13.74 7.71
C ALA A 324 -14.86 13.50 6.40
N ALA A 325 -14.38 12.61 5.54
CA ALA A 325 -15.05 12.27 4.28
C ALA A 325 -16.34 11.45 4.47
N LEU A 326 -16.41 10.60 5.50
CA LEU A 326 -17.63 9.90 5.89
C LEU A 326 -18.68 10.89 6.42
N SER A 327 -18.27 11.86 7.22
CA SER A 327 -19.16 12.92 7.72
C SER A 327 -19.70 13.80 6.58
N ALA A 328 -18.93 13.98 5.50
CA ALA A 328 -19.37 14.67 4.29
C ALA A 328 -20.26 13.81 3.36
N LYS A 329 -20.34 12.49 3.57
CA LYS A 329 -21.18 11.56 2.79
C LYS A 329 -22.48 11.16 3.50
N ILE A 330 -22.66 11.50 4.77
CA ILE A 330 -23.94 11.37 5.46
C ILE A 330 -24.83 12.51 4.93
N PRO A 331 -25.94 12.23 4.22
CA PRO A 331 -26.91 13.28 3.91
C PRO A 331 -27.37 13.87 5.26
N PRO A 332 -27.43 15.21 5.41
CA PRO A 332 -27.85 15.80 6.67
C PRO A 332 -29.19 15.20 7.08
N SER A 333 -29.22 14.58 8.26
CA SER A 333 -30.46 14.15 8.90
C SER A 333 -31.40 15.35 8.99
N GLU A 334 -32.58 15.22 8.39
CA GLU A 334 -33.78 16.05 8.51
C GLU A 334 -33.57 17.39 9.25
N GLN A 335 -33.03 18.38 8.54
CA GLN A 335 -33.40 19.77 8.76
C GLN A 335 -34.46 20.12 7.72
N PRO A 336 -35.52 20.86 8.08
CA PRO A 336 -36.60 21.15 7.13
C PRO A 336 -36.01 21.82 5.89
N MET A 337 -36.20 21.19 4.73
CA MET A 337 -35.79 21.72 3.43
C MET A 337 -36.34 23.14 3.28
N VAL A 338 -35.47 24.14 3.32
CA VAL A 338 -35.72 25.37 2.59
C VAL A 338 -35.51 24.99 1.12
N SER A 339 -36.61 24.90 0.38
CA SER A 339 -36.57 24.68 -1.06
C SER A 339 -35.68 25.73 -1.71
N LEU A 340 -34.63 25.29 -2.41
CA LEU A 340 -33.87 26.17 -3.30
C LEU A 340 -34.85 26.80 -4.31
N PRO A 341 -34.79 28.12 -4.56
CA PRO A 341 -35.66 28.76 -5.54
C PRO A 341 -35.49 28.11 -6.90
N LYS A 342 -36.58 27.92 -7.64
CA LYS A 342 -36.52 27.38 -9.00
C LYS A 342 -35.69 28.33 -9.89
N GLU A 343 -35.04 27.81 -10.91
CA GLU A 343 -34.14 28.58 -11.80
C GLU A 343 -34.79 29.86 -12.36
N ASP A 344 -36.09 29.82 -12.67
CA ASP A 344 -36.89 30.98 -13.10
C ASP A 344 -37.00 32.09 -12.05
N GLU A 345 -37.02 31.73 -10.77
CA GLU A 345 -37.16 32.66 -9.65
C GLU A 345 -35.84 33.41 -9.39
N LEU A 346 -34.71 32.70 -9.49
CA LEU A 346 -33.37 33.30 -9.48
C LEU A 346 -33.16 34.26 -10.66
N LEU A 347 -33.59 33.86 -11.86
CA LEU A 347 -33.47 34.73 -13.03
C LEU A 347 -34.33 35.99 -12.90
N SER A 348 -35.55 35.86 -12.37
CA SER A 348 -36.44 37.00 -12.12
C SER A 348 -35.87 37.97 -11.06
N GLN A 349 -35.18 37.45 -10.05
CA GLN A 349 -34.45 38.28 -9.07
C GLN A 349 -33.28 39.04 -9.70
N LEU A 350 -32.52 38.39 -10.58
CA LEU A 350 -31.42 39.03 -11.30
C LEU A 350 -31.90 40.12 -12.27
N GLU A 351 -32.99 39.87 -12.99
CA GLU A 351 -33.64 40.88 -13.84
C GLU A 351 -34.10 42.09 -13.03
N ALA A 352 -34.72 41.86 -11.86
CA ALA A 352 -35.15 42.92 -10.96
C ALA A 352 -33.98 43.73 -10.41
N MET A 353 -32.88 43.07 -10.03
CA MET A 353 -31.64 43.74 -9.58
C MET A 353 -30.99 44.57 -10.69
N ALA A 354 -31.08 44.13 -11.94
CA ALA A 354 -30.61 44.86 -13.12
C ALA A 354 -31.57 46.00 -13.56
N GLY A 355 -32.74 46.14 -12.91
CA GLY A 355 -33.76 47.11 -13.29
C GLY A 355 -34.48 46.79 -14.60
N ILE A 356 -34.38 45.54 -15.07
CA ILE A 356 -35.00 45.09 -16.31
C ILE A 356 -36.44 44.69 -15.98
N HIS A 357 -37.39 45.58 -16.26
CA HIS A 357 -38.81 45.25 -16.15
C HIS A 357 -39.23 44.38 -17.35
N SER A 358 -39.29 43.07 -17.14
CA SER A 358 -39.89 42.14 -18.10
C SER A 358 -41.35 42.54 -18.33
N PRO A 359 -41.81 42.68 -19.60
CA PRO A 359 -43.20 42.97 -19.88
C PRO A 359 -44.07 41.85 -19.29
N THR A 360 -45.10 42.27 -18.57
CA THR A 360 -46.12 41.40 -17.96
C THR A 360 -46.58 40.32 -18.95
N GLU A 361 -46.56 39.06 -18.47
CA GLU A 361 -46.98 37.81 -19.11
C GLU A 361 -45.94 37.06 -19.98
N ASN A 362 -45.26 36.11 -19.34
CA ASN A 362 -44.99 34.72 -19.77
C ASN A 362 -44.64 34.38 -21.24
N SER A 363 -44.17 35.32 -22.06
CA SER A 363 -44.00 35.12 -23.50
C SER A 363 -42.58 34.73 -23.93
N LEU A 364 -41.57 34.82 -23.08
CA LEU A 364 -40.18 34.58 -23.46
C LEU A 364 -39.65 33.31 -22.79
N ARG A 365 -38.97 32.45 -23.57
CA ARG A 365 -38.35 31.23 -23.04
C ARG A 365 -37.21 31.62 -22.10
N PHE A 366 -36.93 30.80 -21.09
CA PHE A 366 -35.86 31.00 -20.11
C PHE A 366 -34.50 31.35 -20.74
N SER A 367 -34.18 30.72 -21.88
CA SER A 367 -32.97 31.00 -22.66
C SER A 367 -32.89 32.43 -23.18
N ASP A 368 -34.03 33.00 -23.61
CA ASP A 368 -34.09 34.32 -24.25
C ASP A 368 -33.94 35.43 -23.19
N ARG A 369 -34.50 35.18 -22.00
CA ARG A 369 -34.34 36.01 -20.80
C ARG A 369 -32.89 36.05 -20.34
N LEU A 370 -32.22 34.89 -20.25
CA LEU A 370 -30.79 34.80 -19.94
C LEU A 370 -29.92 35.55 -20.95
N LEU A 371 -30.23 35.43 -22.24
CA LEU A 371 -29.47 36.10 -23.30
C LEU A 371 -29.60 37.62 -23.18
N SER A 372 -30.81 38.12 -22.91
CA SER A 372 -31.09 39.55 -22.74
C SER A 372 -30.37 40.11 -21.52
N LEU A 373 -30.35 39.36 -20.40
CA LEU A 373 -29.60 39.73 -19.21
C LEU A 373 -28.09 39.81 -19.49
N SER A 374 -27.55 38.83 -20.24
CA SER A 374 -26.13 38.80 -20.65
C SER A 374 -25.77 40.02 -21.51
N CYS A 375 -26.59 40.34 -22.52
CA CYS A 375 -26.34 41.50 -23.37
C CYS A 375 -26.39 42.82 -22.59
N PHE A 376 -27.31 42.95 -21.62
CA PHE A 376 -27.40 44.13 -20.78
C PHE A 376 -26.11 44.37 -19.97
N PHE A 377 -25.56 43.33 -19.35
CA PHE A 377 -24.32 43.47 -18.57
C PHE A 377 -23.10 43.73 -19.46
N GLU A 378 -23.03 43.16 -20.66
CA GLU A 378 -21.98 43.47 -21.63
C GLU A 378 -22.02 44.94 -22.10
N GLU A 379 -23.20 45.53 -22.25
CA GLU A 379 -23.34 46.95 -22.60
C GLU A 379 -22.94 47.87 -21.43
N GLN A 380 -23.27 47.51 -20.20
CA GLN A 380 -22.82 48.26 -19.01
C GLN A 380 -21.29 48.24 -18.89
N GLU A 381 -20.66 47.10 -19.15
CA GLU A 381 -19.20 46.95 -19.12
C GLU A 381 -18.49 47.76 -20.23
N LYS A 382 -19.09 47.80 -21.44
CA LYS A 382 -18.63 48.66 -22.54
C LYS A 382 -18.79 50.15 -22.26
N ASN A 383 -19.85 50.54 -21.56
CA ASN A 383 -20.08 51.95 -21.18
C ASN A 383 -19.14 52.40 -20.06
N GLN A 384 -18.82 51.51 -19.10
CA GLN A 384 -17.80 51.81 -18.08
C GLN A 384 -16.39 51.94 -18.67
N SER A 385 -16.10 51.25 -19.78
CA SER A 385 -14.79 51.30 -20.44
C SER A 385 -14.57 52.56 -21.34
N LYS A 386 -15.58 53.43 -21.49
CA LYS A 386 -15.52 54.66 -22.29
C LYS A 386 -15.56 55.96 -21.45
N THR A 387 -15.67 55.83 -20.14
CA THR A 387 -15.45 56.89 -19.13
C THR A 387 -14.09 56.69 -18.48
#